data_AF-A0ABD3R9A9-F1
#
_entry.id   AF-A0ABD3R9A9-F1
#
_cell.length_a   1.000
_cell.length_b   1.000
_cell.length_c   1.000
_cell.angle_alpha   90.00
_cell.angle_beta   90.00
_cell.angle_gamma   90.00
#
_symmetry.space_group_name_H-M   'P 1'
#
loop_
_entity.id
_entity.type
_entity.pdbx_description
1 polymer ?
#
loop_
_entity_poly.entity_id
_entity_poly.type
_entity_poly.pdbx_seq_one_letter_code
_entity_poly.pdbx_strand_id
1 'polypeptide(L)'
;MTAATSISLLHTLIVLLHTTTTNVSAITSTSCFAVKRVGGAGNGFGIPKSKSGTPSTPTKVKNKKRKSGILLEELKQGPPLPPSPSSSSASNEAPKLDRFGLPIITEEDVFPPLSHDIPRVPVQHGTTFDRDTMAKSMEKHLGINLDIFDDQGYSLHTEATTTTTTDNDQLHSTRWKLQLLHHDPPVVTIDNFFTPQECQDYISMAIDPTQQEQYYDASKILQVSSPTFSSSSVSRRTSTTWFCAYNAVPTLLAKATHLLRNVTLGQCEEAQIVRYRTGEEFSWHYDETPPRECGNGGQRLATLLVYLNDLGEGRGGGTVFRDLLPPGMVDAIKMEQQQQQQRQQLTVRPAAGKALLFFPAYNNGAPDVRTLHKGEVALDTKMIAQLWIHEREYKASVPRGNCQEDALERVEEERVRLGFV
;
A
#
# COMPACT_ATOMS: atom_id res chain seq x y z
N MET A 1 -66.30 46.34 46.56
CA MET A 1 -66.89 45.12 45.95
C MET A 1 -65.75 44.13 45.68
N THR A 2 -66.06 42.84 45.60
CA THR A 2 -65.24 41.70 45.07
C THR A 2 -63.89 42.07 44.40
N ALA A 3 -62.72 41.63 44.91
CA ALA A 3 -62.12 40.28 44.79
C ALA A 3 -61.40 40.06 43.42
N ALA A 4 -60.36 39.22 43.26
CA ALA A 4 -59.82 38.18 44.15
C ALA A 4 -58.29 37.89 43.93
N THR A 5 -57.68 37.29 44.96
CA THR A 5 -56.63 36.23 45.01
C THR A 5 -55.97 35.70 43.72
N SER A 6 -54.74 35.17 43.66
CA SER A 6 -53.58 34.98 44.60
C SER A 6 -52.38 34.42 43.74
N ILE A 7 -51.27 33.78 44.17
CA ILE A 7 -50.86 33.17 45.46
C ILE A 7 -49.32 33.04 45.63
N SER A 8 -48.89 33.10 46.91
CA SER A 8 -47.79 32.39 47.61
C SER A 8 -46.59 31.83 46.80
N LEU A 9 -45.37 32.35 46.97
CA LEU A 9 -44.39 32.17 48.09
C LEU A 9 -43.84 30.72 48.24
N LEU A 10 -42.53 30.42 48.25
CA LEU A 10 -41.30 30.96 48.91
C LEU A 10 -40.95 30.17 50.19
N HIS A 11 -39.78 29.49 50.22
CA HIS A 11 -38.74 29.59 51.26
C HIS A 11 -37.49 28.71 51.02
N THR A 12 -36.37 29.16 51.58
CA THR A 12 -35.03 28.54 51.55
C THR A 12 -34.75 27.84 52.89
N LEU A 13 -33.98 26.74 52.90
CA LEU A 13 -33.06 26.46 54.01
C LEU A 13 -31.88 25.53 53.61
N ILE A 14 -30.84 25.52 54.43
CA ILE A 14 -29.58 24.77 54.33
C ILE A 14 -29.40 23.99 55.66
N VAL A 15 -28.66 22.86 55.69
CA VAL A 15 -27.67 22.45 56.75
C VAL A 15 -27.28 20.95 56.73
N LEU A 16 -25.95 20.72 56.67
CA LEU A 16 -25.06 19.62 57.12
C LEU A 16 -25.42 18.11 57.14
N LEU A 17 -24.48 17.32 56.56
CA LEU A 17 -23.76 16.14 57.10
C LEU A 17 -24.47 15.07 57.97
N HIS A 18 -24.36 13.80 57.54
CA HIS A 18 -23.41 12.84 58.15
C HIS A 18 -23.06 11.64 57.24
N THR A 19 -22.16 10.76 57.71
CA THR A 19 -21.44 9.72 56.95
C THR A 19 -22.06 8.32 56.99
N THR A 20 -21.71 7.46 56.02
CA THR A 20 -21.51 6.01 56.25
C THR A 20 -20.71 5.37 55.11
N THR A 21 -20.09 4.22 55.35
CA THR A 21 -19.19 3.49 54.43
C THR A 21 -19.81 2.18 53.92
N THR A 22 -19.50 1.81 52.68
CA THR A 22 -19.59 0.44 52.12
C THR A 22 -18.74 0.43 50.85
N ASN A 23 -17.51 -0.08 50.86
CA ASN A 23 -17.07 -1.49 50.90
C ASN A 23 -17.35 -2.24 49.58
N VAL A 24 -16.27 -2.54 48.85
CA VAL A 24 -16.30 -3.16 47.51
C VAL A 24 -16.53 -4.67 47.64
N SER A 25 -17.31 -5.25 46.73
CA SER A 25 -17.48 -6.71 46.62
C SER A 25 -17.20 -7.17 45.19
N ALA A 26 -16.27 -8.13 45.05
CA ALA A 26 -15.91 -8.72 43.77
C ALA A 26 -16.85 -9.91 43.42
N ILE A 27 -17.20 -10.06 42.14
CA ILE A 27 -17.94 -11.22 41.63
C ILE A 27 -17.10 -11.93 40.55
N THR A 28 -16.31 -12.88 41.06
CA THR A 28 -15.99 -14.19 40.46
C THR A 28 -16.09 -14.38 38.94
N SER A 29 -14.91 -14.61 38.33
CA SER A 29 -14.79 -15.37 37.08
C SER A 29 -15.49 -16.73 37.19
N THR A 30 -16.14 -17.18 36.11
CA THR A 30 -16.72 -18.53 35.98
C THR A 30 -16.00 -19.29 34.87
N SER A 31 -15.40 -20.43 35.20
CA SER A 31 -14.70 -21.28 34.24
C SER A 31 -15.64 -22.29 33.58
N CYS A 32 -15.60 -22.39 32.25
CA CYS A 32 -16.29 -23.45 31.52
C CYS A 32 -15.37 -24.68 31.38
N PHE A 33 -15.83 -25.82 31.87
CA PHE A 33 -15.09 -27.08 31.82
C PHE A 33 -15.02 -27.70 30.42
N ALA A 34 -13.90 -28.37 30.12
CA ALA A 34 -13.73 -29.13 28.90
C ALA A 34 -14.57 -30.43 28.90
N VAL A 35 -15.28 -30.69 27.80
CA VAL A 35 -15.98 -31.96 27.57
C VAL A 35 -15.24 -32.76 26.49
N LYS A 36 -14.75 -33.95 26.85
CA LYS A 36 -14.21 -34.92 25.88
C LYS A 36 -15.33 -35.38 24.94
N ARG A 37 -15.07 -35.34 23.63
CA ARG A 37 -15.67 -36.30 22.68
C ARG A 37 -14.57 -37.04 21.93
N VAL A 38 -14.76 -38.34 21.78
CA VAL A 38 -13.89 -39.26 21.05
C VAL A 38 -14.58 -39.55 19.71
N GLY A 39 -13.83 -39.54 18.60
CA GLY A 39 -14.39 -39.92 17.30
C GLY A 39 -13.48 -39.73 16.10
N GLY A 40 -12.97 -40.84 15.55
CA GLY A 40 -12.77 -41.02 14.11
C GLY A 40 -11.73 -40.17 13.38
N ALA A 41 -10.46 -40.58 13.43
CA ALA A 41 -9.50 -40.35 12.35
C ALA A 41 -8.93 -41.72 11.93
N GLY A 42 -9.15 -42.13 10.68
CA GLY A 42 -8.95 -43.53 10.28
C GLY A 42 -8.94 -43.82 8.79
N ASN A 43 -8.35 -42.94 7.98
CA ASN A 43 -8.03 -43.24 6.57
C ASN A 43 -6.51 -43.38 6.43
N GLY A 44 -6.05 -44.56 6.01
CA GLY A 44 -4.63 -44.86 5.86
C GLY A 44 -4.10 -44.54 4.47
N PHE A 45 -2.89 -43.98 4.40
CA PHE A 45 -2.05 -43.99 3.20
C PHE A 45 -0.79 -44.81 3.47
N GLY A 46 -0.67 -45.95 2.81
CA GLY A 46 0.49 -46.83 2.95
C GLY A 46 1.64 -46.38 2.05
N ILE A 47 2.79 -46.04 2.64
CA ILE A 47 4.05 -45.85 1.92
C ILE A 47 4.88 -47.14 2.02
N PRO A 48 5.29 -47.77 0.91
CA PRO A 48 6.06 -49.00 0.92
C PRO A 48 7.51 -48.80 1.38
N LYS A 49 8.13 -49.89 1.86
CA LYS A 49 9.44 -49.90 2.51
C LYS A 49 10.60 -49.61 1.53
N SER A 50 11.66 -49.02 2.07
CA SER A 50 12.97 -48.90 1.42
C SER A 50 13.62 -50.27 1.15
N LYS A 51 14.49 -50.30 0.13
CA LYS A 51 15.55 -51.31 -0.07
C LYS A 51 16.84 -50.62 -0.48
N SER A 52 17.98 -51.24 -0.18
CA SER A 52 19.31 -50.64 -0.24
C SER A 52 20.28 -51.46 -1.10
N GLY A 53 21.22 -50.75 -1.75
CA GLY A 53 22.37 -51.31 -2.49
C GLY A 53 22.03 -51.94 -3.85
N THR A 54 22.94 -52.00 -4.83
CA THR A 54 24.28 -51.36 -4.96
C THR A 54 24.62 -51.27 -6.47
N PRO A 55 25.55 -50.39 -6.91
CA PRO A 55 25.70 -50.06 -8.34
C PRO A 55 26.67 -50.97 -9.10
N SER A 56 26.49 -51.08 -10.43
CA SER A 56 27.53 -51.51 -11.37
C SER A 56 27.38 -50.84 -12.74
N THR A 57 28.50 -50.61 -13.41
CA THR A 57 28.67 -49.99 -14.74
C THR A 57 30.02 -50.46 -15.34
N PRO A 58 30.41 -50.13 -16.58
CA PRO A 58 29.66 -49.75 -17.78
C PRO A 58 30.01 -50.64 -19.00
N THR A 59 29.33 -50.50 -20.15
CA THR A 59 29.96 -50.78 -21.46
C THR A 59 29.46 -49.85 -22.57
N LYS A 60 30.34 -49.54 -23.53
CA LYS A 60 30.11 -48.62 -24.65
C LYS A 60 29.56 -49.36 -25.87
N VAL A 61 28.66 -48.73 -26.64
CA VAL A 61 28.68 -48.82 -28.12
C VAL A 61 28.43 -47.43 -28.70
N LYS A 62 29.29 -46.99 -29.62
CA LYS A 62 29.00 -45.86 -30.53
C LYS A 62 28.43 -46.44 -31.83
N ASN A 63 27.48 -45.75 -32.46
CA ASN A 63 27.34 -45.88 -33.91
C ASN A 63 27.02 -44.53 -34.58
N LYS A 64 27.36 -44.41 -35.87
CA LYS A 64 27.42 -43.13 -36.61
C LYS A 64 27.16 -43.40 -38.10
N LYS A 65 26.81 -42.34 -38.86
CA LYS A 65 26.38 -42.33 -40.29
C LYS A 65 24.85 -42.56 -40.42
N ARG A 66 24.17 -42.10 -41.49
CA ARG A 66 24.66 -41.71 -42.83
C ARG A 66 23.83 -40.57 -43.47
N LYS A 67 24.38 -39.89 -44.49
CA LYS A 67 23.74 -38.83 -45.31
C LYS A 67 23.11 -39.38 -46.60
N SER A 68 22.02 -38.75 -47.05
CA SER A 68 21.58 -38.57 -48.46
C SER A 68 20.29 -37.71 -48.49
N GLY A 69 20.01 -36.80 -49.43
CA GLY A 69 20.87 -36.15 -50.43
C GLY A 69 20.19 -35.89 -51.79
N ILE A 70 20.08 -34.61 -52.21
CA ILE A 70 19.71 -34.08 -53.56
C ILE A 70 18.26 -34.47 -54.04
N LEU A 71 17.57 -33.81 -55.00
CA LEU A 71 17.93 -32.87 -56.08
C LEU A 71 16.86 -31.76 -56.33
N LEU A 72 17.11 -30.86 -57.29
CA LEU A 72 16.33 -29.66 -57.66
C LEU A 72 15.06 -29.95 -58.48
N GLU A 73 14.14 -28.96 -58.57
CA GLU A 73 13.84 -28.32 -59.87
C GLU A 73 13.32 -26.87 -59.71
N GLU A 74 13.53 -26.03 -60.73
CA GLU A 74 12.98 -24.67 -60.86
C GLU A 74 11.96 -24.61 -62.01
N LEU A 75 11.05 -23.61 -62.01
CA LEU A 75 10.72 -22.74 -63.17
C LEU A 75 9.25 -22.24 -63.19
N LYS A 76 9.03 -20.97 -62.82
CA LYS A 76 8.52 -19.88 -63.70
C LYS A 76 8.02 -18.68 -62.90
N GLN A 77 8.34 -17.49 -63.40
CA GLN A 77 7.82 -16.21 -62.92
C GLN A 77 6.71 -15.70 -63.85
N GLY A 78 5.73 -15.00 -63.30
CA GLY A 78 4.76 -14.18 -64.05
C GLY A 78 4.93 -12.69 -63.70
N PRO A 79 4.47 -11.76 -64.55
CA PRO A 79 4.62 -10.32 -64.31
C PRO A 79 3.73 -9.84 -63.15
N PRO A 80 4.15 -8.78 -62.42
CA PRO A 80 3.41 -8.25 -61.28
C PRO A 80 2.17 -7.44 -61.68
N LEU A 81 1.13 -7.51 -60.84
CA LEU A 81 -0.01 -6.60 -60.86
C LEU A 81 0.31 -5.29 -60.11
N PRO A 82 -0.35 -4.16 -60.44
CA PRO A 82 -0.11 -2.88 -59.78
C PRO A 82 -0.58 -2.86 -58.32
N PRO A 83 0.02 -2.03 -57.45
CA PRO A 83 -0.32 -1.99 -56.03
C PRO A 83 -1.64 -1.26 -55.76
N SER A 84 -2.53 -1.91 -55.00
CA SER A 84 -3.66 -1.26 -54.33
C SER A 84 -3.18 -0.36 -53.17
N PRO A 85 -3.93 0.70 -52.79
CA PRO A 85 -3.50 1.62 -51.73
C PRO A 85 -3.38 0.94 -50.36
N SER A 86 -2.44 1.43 -49.55
CA SER A 86 -2.06 0.85 -48.26
C SER A 86 -3.16 0.99 -47.19
N SER A 87 -3.77 -0.14 -46.82
CA SER A 87 -4.49 -0.27 -45.55
C SER A 87 -3.52 -0.25 -44.36
N SER A 88 -3.97 0.27 -43.23
CA SER A 88 -3.21 0.37 -41.98
C SER A 88 -2.55 -0.95 -41.55
N SER A 89 -1.29 -0.88 -41.12
CA SER A 89 -0.51 -2.02 -40.65
C SER A 89 -0.89 -2.40 -39.21
N ALA A 90 -2.06 -3.00 -39.03
CA ALA A 90 -2.29 -3.87 -37.89
C ALA A 90 -1.34 -5.06 -38.00
N SER A 91 -0.46 -5.26 -37.02
CA SER A 91 0.54 -6.32 -37.03
C SER A 91 -0.13 -7.67 -36.82
N ASN A 92 -0.49 -8.34 -37.91
CA ASN A 92 -1.17 -9.63 -37.93
C ASN A 92 -0.19 -10.80 -37.61
N GLU A 93 0.62 -10.66 -36.55
CA GLU A 93 1.42 -11.75 -35.99
C GLU A 93 0.48 -12.80 -35.37
N ALA A 94 0.76 -14.09 -35.62
CA ALA A 94 0.05 -15.16 -34.93
C ALA A 94 0.33 -15.09 -33.41
N PRO A 95 -0.66 -15.31 -32.54
CA PRO A 95 -0.48 -15.19 -31.10
C PRO A 95 0.62 -16.15 -30.62
N LYS A 96 1.57 -15.62 -29.84
CA LYS A 96 2.68 -16.39 -29.31
C LYS A 96 2.13 -17.45 -28.34
N LEU A 97 2.34 -18.71 -28.67
CA LEU A 97 1.85 -19.84 -27.90
C LEU A 97 2.89 -20.29 -26.87
N ASP A 98 2.40 -20.80 -25.74
CA ASP A 98 3.20 -21.37 -24.68
C ASP A 98 3.66 -22.80 -25.01
N ARG A 99 4.33 -23.45 -24.05
CA ARG A 99 4.82 -24.82 -24.17
C ARG A 99 3.73 -25.91 -24.30
N PHE A 100 2.45 -25.56 -24.16
CA PHE A 100 1.30 -26.44 -24.30
C PHE A 100 0.41 -26.07 -25.50
N GLY A 101 0.73 -25.00 -26.24
CA GLY A 101 -0.04 -24.53 -27.39
C GLY A 101 -1.17 -23.55 -27.05
N LEU A 102 -1.19 -23.00 -25.84
CA LEU A 102 -2.14 -21.96 -25.42
C LEU A 102 -1.56 -20.57 -25.66
N PRO A 103 -2.36 -19.53 -25.98
CA PRO A 103 -1.87 -18.16 -26.05
C PRO A 103 -1.18 -17.74 -24.74
N ILE A 104 0.00 -17.12 -24.85
CA ILE A 104 0.69 -16.54 -23.70
C ILE A 104 -0.11 -15.31 -23.24
N ILE A 105 -0.65 -15.39 -22.03
CA ILE A 105 -1.33 -14.27 -21.36
C ILE A 105 -0.31 -13.12 -21.19
N THR A 106 -0.64 -11.95 -21.72
CA THR A 106 0.18 -10.73 -21.66
C THR A 106 -0.21 -9.83 -20.48
N GLU A 107 0.58 -8.79 -20.19
CA GLU A 107 0.18 -7.75 -19.23
C GLU A 107 -1.09 -7.00 -19.68
N GLU A 108 -1.37 -6.92 -20.98
CA GLU A 108 -2.54 -6.23 -21.53
C GLU A 108 -3.83 -7.08 -21.46
N ASP A 109 -3.71 -8.41 -21.53
CA ASP A 109 -4.84 -9.33 -21.28
C ASP A 109 -5.29 -9.30 -19.81
N VAL A 110 -4.35 -9.04 -18.90
CA VAL A 110 -4.58 -9.01 -17.44
C VAL A 110 -5.00 -7.61 -16.98
N PHE A 111 -4.35 -6.58 -17.52
CA PHE A 111 -4.62 -5.18 -17.26
C PHE A 111 -4.91 -4.48 -18.60
N PRO A 112 -6.15 -4.50 -19.11
CA PRO A 112 -6.48 -3.82 -20.36
C PRO A 112 -6.15 -2.31 -20.27
N PRO A 113 -5.74 -1.67 -21.38
CA PRO A 113 -5.56 -0.21 -21.43
C PRO A 113 -6.87 0.52 -21.06
N LEU A 114 -6.77 1.59 -20.26
CA LEU A 114 -7.95 2.40 -19.94
C LEU A 114 -8.41 3.20 -21.15
N SER A 115 -9.72 3.17 -21.39
CA SER A 115 -10.35 3.90 -22.48
C SER A 115 -10.19 5.43 -22.35
N HIS A 116 -10.34 6.13 -23.47
CA HIS A 116 -10.13 7.58 -23.57
C HIS A 116 -11.28 8.43 -23.00
N ASP A 117 -12.45 7.83 -22.75
CA ASP A 117 -13.61 8.47 -22.12
C ASP A 117 -13.51 8.51 -20.59
N ILE A 118 -12.71 7.62 -19.98
CA ILE A 118 -12.42 7.61 -18.54
C ILE A 118 -11.60 8.86 -18.18
N PRO A 119 -12.16 9.85 -17.45
CA PRO A 119 -11.51 11.13 -17.23
C PRO A 119 -10.27 10.99 -16.34
N ARG A 120 -9.22 11.74 -16.68
CA ARG A 120 -7.94 11.78 -15.97
C ARG A 120 -7.44 13.23 -16.00
N VAL A 121 -7.29 13.85 -14.83
CA VAL A 121 -7.01 15.30 -14.72
C VAL A 121 -5.70 15.55 -13.98
N PRO A 122 -4.56 15.74 -14.70
CA PRO A 122 -3.28 16.08 -14.08
C PRO A 122 -3.25 17.56 -13.63
N VAL A 123 -2.38 17.85 -12.67
CA VAL A 123 -2.14 19.21 -12.15
C VAL A 123 -1.39 20.05 -13.19
N GLN A 124 -1.58 21.37 -13.20
CA GLN A 124 -0.83 22.28 -14.08
C GLN A 124 0.62 22.47 -13.61
N HIS A 125 1.53 22.91 -14.50
CA HIS A 125 2.93 23.09 -14.13
C HIS A 125 3.10 24.32 -13.22
N GLY A 126 3.83 24.17 -12.11
CA GLY A 126 4.19 25.30 -11.25
C GLY A 126 3.05 25.89 -10.41
N THR A 127 1.92 25.19 -10.28
CA THR A 127 0.86 25.58 -9.33
C THR A 127 1.39 25.54 -7.89
N THR A 128 1.15 26.62 -7.14
CA THR A 128 1.28 26.61 -5.68
C THR A 128 0.24 25.67 -5.05
N PHE A 129 0.36 25.42 -3.75
CA PHE A 129 -0.75 24.84 -2.99
C PHE A 129 -2.00 25.71 -3.11
N ASP A 130 -3.17 25.09 -3.21
CA ASP A 130 -4.47 25.73 -3.16
C ASP A 130 -5.45 24.83 -2.38
N ARG A 131 -6.10 25.40 -1.37
CA ARG A 131 -6.96 24.68 -0.42
C ARG A 131 -8.23 24.17 -1.08
N ASP A 132 -8.87 24.99 -1.92
CA ASP A 132 -10.15 24.67 -2.54
C ASP A 132 -9.99 23.62 -3.65
N THR A 133 -8.93 23.73 -4.46
CA THR A 133 -8.58 22.72 -5.47
C THR A 133 -8.21 21.38 -4.83
N MET A 134 -7.50 21.39 -3.69
CA MET A 134 -7.25 20.17 -2.91
C MET A 134 -8.56 19.57 -2.38
N ALA A 135 -9.41 20.36 -1.72
CA ALA A 135 -10.69 19.92 -1.18
C ALA A 135 -11.59 19.31 -2.27
N LYS A 136 -11.67 19.95 -3.44
CA LYS A 136 -12.43 19.49 -4.60
C LYS A 136 -11.90 18.18 -5.19
N SER A 137 -10.58 17.99 -5.21
CA SER A 137 -9.95 16.72 -5.64
C SER A 137 -10.30 15.56 -4.69
N MET A 138 -10.56 15.87 -3.41
CA MET A 138 -10.93 14.92 -2.37
C MET A 138 -12.43 14.61 -2.25
N GLU A 139 -13.31 15.36 -2.94
CA GLU A 139 -14.79 15.32 -2.76
C GLU A 139 -15.41 13.91 -2.80
N LYS A 140 -14.87 13.04 -3.66
CA LYS A 140 -15.37 11.66 -3.89
C LYS A 140 -14.58 10.58 -3.15
N HIS A 141 -13.63 10.96 -2.29
CA HIS A 141 -12.66 10.07 -1.65
C HIS A 141 -12.71 10.22 -0.13
N LEU A 142 -11.91 9.44 0.60
CA LEU A 142 -11.84 9.49 2.07
C LEU A 142 -11.41 10.88 2.58
N GLY A 143 -10.50 11.52 1.85
CA GLY A 143 -10.13 12.93 2.04
C GLY A 143 -9.09 13.19 3.13
N ILE A 144 -8.50 14.38 3.02
CA ILE A 144 -7.45 14.88 3.90
C ILE A 144 -8.04 15.88 4.88
N ASN A 145 -7.56 15.85 6.11
CA ASN A 145 -7.79 16.89 7.10
C ASN A 145 -7.01 18.15 6.68
N LEU A 146 -7.62 19.06 5.92
CA LEU A 146 -6.95 20.27 5.45
C LEU A 146 -6.78 21.34 6.54
N ASP A 147 -7.48 21.17 7.66
CA ASP A 147 -7.57 22.15 8.73
C ASP A 147 -6.29 22.18 9.59
N ILE A 148 -5.41 21.17 9.44
CA ILE A 148 -4.06 21.11 10.03
C ILE A 148 -2.98 21.73 9.14
N PHE A 149 -3.32 22.36 8.01
CA PHE A 149 -2.38 22.98 7.08
C PHE A 149 -2.65 24.48 6.91
N ASP A 150 -1.59 25.26 6.72
CA ASP A 150 -1.68 26.66 6.30
C ASP A 150 -1.97 26.82 4.80
N ASP A 151 -2.22 28.05 4.36
CA ASP A 151 -2.55 28.37 2.96
C ASP A 151 -1.36 28.30 2.00
N GLN A 152 -0.21 27.79 2.45
CA GLN A 152 0.94 27.42 1.63
C GLN A 152 1.18 25.89 1.61
N GLY A 153 0.28 25.13 2.25
CA GLY A 153 0.32 23.66 2.29
C GLY A 153 1.27 23.10 3.35
N TYR A 154 1.71 23.89 4.32
CA TYR A 154 2.58 23.41 5.40
C TYR A 154 1.79 23.12 6.69
N SER A 155 2.11 22.02 7.38
CA SER A 155 1.40 21.63 8.61
C SER A 155 1.50 22.67 9.72
N LEU A 156 0.45 22.89 10.50
CA LEU A 156 0.46 23.83 11.62
C LEU A 156 1.37 23.35 12.77
N HIS A 157 1.50 22.03 12.96
CA HIS A 157 2.50 21.45 13.84
C HIS A 157 3.91 21.49 13.22
N THR A 158 4.93 21.46 14.09
CA THR A 158 6.35 21.43 13.72
C THR A 158 7.05 20.28 14.42
N GLU A 159 7.89 19.53 13.70
CA GLU A 159 8.65 18.40 14.27
C GLU A 159 10.13 18.74 14.41
N ALA A 160 10.70 18.48 15.58
CA ALA A 160 12.13 18.69 15.85
C ALA A 160 12.98 17.66 15.07
N THR A 161 14.06 18.13 14.45
CA THR A 161 15.04 17.29 13.75
C THR A 161 16.45 17.65 14.21
N THR A 162 17.14 16.69 14.84
CA THR A 162 18.53 16.84 15.28
C THR A 162 19.46 16.33 14.19
N THR A 163 20.09 17.22 13.44
CA THR A 163 21.18 16.87 12.52
C THR A 163 22.52 17.00 13.22
N THR A 164 23.13 15.87 13.57
CA THR A 164 24.47 15.78 14.19
C THR A 164 25.59 16.06 13.20
N THR A 165 25.66 17.30 12.69
CA THR A 165 26.87 17.84 12.07
C THR A 165 27.87 18.22 13.16
N THR A 166 29.11 17.73 13.03
CA THR A 166 30.19 17.97 13.99
C THR A 166 30.36 19.46 14.33
N ASP A 167 30.45 19.73 15.63
CA ASP A 167 30.73 21.03 16.25
C ASP A 167 29.62 22.11 16.22
N ASN A 168 28.36 21.77 15.88
CA ASN A 168 27.17 22.54 16.35
C ASN A 168 25.85 21.77 16.19
N ASP A 169 25.17 21.47 17.31
CA ASP A 169 23.79 20.96 17.32
C ASP A 169 22.79 22.08 17.02
N GLN A 170 22.53 22.34 15.73
CA GLN A 170 21.43 23.22 15.33
C GLN A 170 20.12 22.45 15.32
N LEU A 171 19.21 22.81 16.24
CA LEU A 171 17.86 22.26 16.30
C LEU A 171 17.03 22.85 15.15
N HIS A 172 16.89 22.12 14.05
CA HIS A 172 16.02 22.49 12.95
C HIS A 172 14.62 21.90 13.16
N SER A 173 13.59 22.74 13.07
CA SER A 173 12.21 22.24 13.00
C SER A 173 11.78 22.08 11.55
N THR A 174 11.08 20.98 11.26
CA THR A 174 10.45 20.71 9.97
C THR A 174 8.93 20.80 10.08
N ARG A 175 8.27 21.00 8.95
CA ARG A 175 6.80 20.99 8.79
C ARG A 175 6.50 20.05 7.64
N TRP A 176 5.39 19.31 7.72
CA TRP A 176 4.94 18.53 6.57
C TRP A 176 4.61 19.48 5.42
N LYS A 177 4.92 19.12 4.18
CA LYS A 177 4.53 19.89 3.00
C LYS A 177 3.62 19.08 2.08
N LEU A 178 2.37 19.51 1.97
CA LEU A 178 1.33 18.86 1.20
C LEU A 178 1.40 19.29 -0.28
N GLN A 179 1.50 18.33 -1.19
CA GLN A 179 1.59 18.57 -2.63
C GLN A 179 0.59 17.68 -3.40
N LEU A 180 -0.24 18.29 -4.25
CA LEU A 180 -1.10 17.57 -5.18
C LEU A 180 -0.35 17.29 -6.48
N LEU A 181 -0.37 16.05 -6.96
CA LEU A 181 0.28 15.61 -8.19
C LEU A 181 -0.72 15.29 -9.31
N HIS A 182 -1.94 14.90 -8.94
CA HIS A 182 -3.04 14.61 -9.86
C HIS A 182 -4.37 14.99 -9.18
N HIS A 183 -5.35 15.53 -9.92
CA HIS A 183 -6.64 15.98 -9.35
C HIS A 183 -7.68 14.86 -9.28
N ASP A 184 -7.87 14.14 -10.40
CA ASP A 184 -8.89 13.08 -10.53
C ASP A 184 -8.34 11.92 -11.36
N PRO A 185 -7.97 10.77 -10.75
CA PRO A 185 -7.99 10.53 -9.30
C PRO A 185 -6.98 11.41 -8.54
N PRO A 186 -7.21 11.72 -7.26
CA PRO A 186 -6.24 12.42 -6.43
C PRO A 186 -5.01 11.57 -6.13
N VAL A 187 -3.83 12.12 -6.40
CA VAL A 187 -2.54 11.58 -5.95
C VAL A 187 -1.77 12.71 -5.27
N VAL A 188 -1.29 12.46 -4.05
CA VAL A 188 -0.72 13.46 -3.15
C VAL A 188 0.61 12.97 -2.60
N THR A 189 1.57 13.88 -2.41
CA THR A 189 2.76 13.63 -1.58
C THR A 189 2.82 14.58 -0.39
N ILE A 190 3.45 14.09 0.69
CA ILE A 190 3.68 14.85 1.91
C ILE A 190 5.19 14.78 2.21
N ASP A 191 5.91 15.88 2.01
CA ASP A 191 7.33 15.96 2.40
C ASP A 191 7.45 16.03 3.92
N ASN A 192 8.56 15.51 4.47
CA ASN A 192 8.86 15.51 5.92
C ASN A 192 7.81 14.81 6.80
N PHE A 193 7.00 13.89 6.24
CA PHE A 193 5.95 13.19 6.99
C PHE A 193 6.53 12.34 8.12
N PHE A 194 7.64 11.64 7.85
CA PHE A 194 8.52 11.10 8.88
C PHE A 194 9.80 11.95 8.95
N THR A 195 10.33 12.11 10.17
CA THR A 195 11.69 12.62 10.40
C THR A 195 12.74 11.57 10.01
N PRO A 196 14.02 11.96 9.84
CA PRO A 196 15.10 11.00 9.60
C PRO A 196 15.24 9.93 10.69
N GLN A 197 14.98 10.28 11.96
CA GLN A 197 15.02 9.33 13.08
C GLN A 197 13.89 8.30 12.96
N GLU A 198 12.64 8.73 12.75
CA GLU A 198 11.51 7.82 12.58
C GLU A 198 11.69 6.90 11.36
N CYS A 199 12.34 7.38 10.29
CA CYS A 199 12.74 6.53 9.17
C CYS A 199 13.74 5.44 9.60
N GLN A 200 14.77 5.80 10.37
CA GLN A 200 15.75 4.86 10.89
C GLN A 200 15.14 3.86 11.89
N ASP A 201 14.20 4.28 12.73
CA ASP A 201 13.50 3.42 13.68
C ASP A 201 12.70 2.33 12.93
N TYR A 202 11.94 2.72 11.90
CA TYR A 202 11.16 1.79 11.08
C TYR A 202 12.05 0.91 10.19
N ILE A 203 13.23 1.38 9.77
CA ILE A 203 14.23 0.52 9.11
C ILE A 203 14.78 -0.53 10.09
N SER A 204 15.13 -0.11 11.30
CA SER A 204 15.74 -0.96 12.33
C SER A 204 14.82 -2.12 12.72
N MET A 205 13.51 -1.87 12.83
CA MET A 205 12.46 -2.88 13.06
C MET A 205 12.46 -4.06 12.06
N ALA A 206 12.99 -3.88 10.84
CA ALA A 206 12.97 -4.90 9.79
C ALA A 206 14.37 -5.45 9.41
N ILE A 207 15.45 -4.96 10.03
CA ILE A 207 16.82 -5.35 9.65
C ILE A 207 17.49 -6.29 10.64
N ASP A 208 17.31 -6.15 11.97
CA ASP A 208 18.21 -6.83 12.92
C ASP A 208 17.56 -7.49 14.15
N PRO A 209 17.42 -8.82 14.17
CA PRO A 209 17.05 -9.61 15.35
C PRO A 209 18.23 -9.95 16.28
N THR A 210 19.44 -9.46 16.02
CA THR A 210 20.70 -10.00 16.55
C THR A 210 21.69 -8.99 17.14
N GLN A 211 21.56 -7.70 16.85
CA GLN A 211 22.38 -6.60 17.40
C GLN A 211 21.68 -5.80 18.51
N GLN A 212 20.41 -6.10 18.82
CA GLN A 212 19.63 -5.33 19.79
C GLN A 212 19.78 -5.86 21.22
N GLU A 213 20.78 -5.36 21.96
CA GLU A 213 20.88 -5.56 23.42
C GLU A 213 19.74 -4.85 24.20
N GLN A 214 18.95 -3.99 23.54
CA GLN A 214 17.76 -3.36 24.12
C GLN A 214 16.45 -3.72 23.40
N TYR A 215 15.72 -4.64 24.03
CA TYR A 215 14.28 -4.50 24.32
C TYR A 215 13.26 -4.35 23.17
N TYR A 216 13.56 -4.84 21.96
CA TYR A 216 12.52 -5.04 20.93
C TYR A 216 11.90 -6.44 21.02
N ASP A 217 10.59 -6.50 21.20
CA ASP A 217 9.84 -7.76 21.29
C ASP A 217 9.54 -8.31 19.89
N ALA A 218 10.29 -9.34 19.50
CA ALA A 218 10.16 -10.00 18.20
C ALA A 218 8.78 -10.66 17.95
N SER A 219 7.91 -10.79 18.96
CA SER A 219 6.53 -11.24 18.74
C SER A 219 5.67 -10.18 18.02
N LYS A 220 6.08 -8.91 18.06
CA LYS A 220 5.34 -7.76 17.51
C LYS A 220 5.47 -7.58 16.00
N ILE A 221 6.35 -8.31 15.31
CA ILE A 221 6.57 -8.14 13.88
C ILE A 221 6.70 -9.50 13.19
N LEU A 222 5.79 -9.79 12.26
CA LEU A 222 5.78 -11.05 11.51
C LEU A 222 6.40 -10.85 10.13
N GLN A 223 7.63 -11.36 9.95
CA GLN A 223 8.26 -11.41 8.63
C GLN A 223 7.55 -12.42 7.72
N VAL A 224 7.06 -11.94 6.57
CA VAL A 224 6.49 -12.75 5.50
C VAL A 224 7.30 -12.53 4.22
N SER A 225 8.05 -13.55 3.83
CA SER A 225 8.57 -13.62 2.46
C SER A 225 7.38 -13.62 1.51
N SER A 226 7.25 -12.58 0.68
CA SER A 226 6.09 -12.36 -0.20
C SER A 226 6.37 -12.55 -1.70
N PRO A 227 7.09 -13.61 -2.15
CA PRO A 227 7.36 -13.83 -3.56
C PRO A 227 6.13 -14.46 -4.27
N THR A 228 5.21 -13.63 -4.80
CA THR A 228 4.06 -14.12 -5.57
C THR A 228 4.50 -14.61 -6.96
N PHE A 229 4.81 -15.91 -7.05
CA PHE A 229 5.07 -16.65 -8.28
C PHE A 229 4.07 -17.79 -8.52
N SER A 230 2.81 -17.67 -8.07
CA SER A 230 1.79 -18.63 -8.48
C SER A 230 1.39 -18.32 -9.92
N SER A 231 1.12 -19.34 -10.74
CA SER A 231 0.63 -19.17 -12.12
C SER A 231 -0.79 -18.58 -12.20
N SER A 232 -1.34 -18.15 -11.06
CA SER A 232 -2.65 -17.52 -10.87
C SER A 232 -2.54 -16.15 -10.19
N SER A 233 -1.36 -15.70 -9.75
CA SER A 233 -1.18 -14.36 -9.19
C SER A 233 -0.91 -13.35 -10.30
N VAL A 234 -1.94 -12.57 -10.61
CA VAL A 234 -1.97 -11.45 -11.56
C VAL A 234 -0.80 -10.46 -11.41
N SER A 235 -0.25 -10.31 -10.21
CA SER A 235 0.94 -9.48 -9.96
C SER A 235 2.06 -10.24 -9.24
N ARG A 236 3.28 -10.01 -9.74
CA ARG A 236 4.57 -10.50 -9.24
C ARG A 236 5.17 -9.49 -8.26
N ARG A 237 5.10 -9.81 -6.97
CA ARG A 237 5.85 -9.14 -5.90
C ARG A 237 7.10 -9.98 -5.62
N THR A 238 8.27 -9.36 -5.48
CA THR A 238 9.50 -10.06 -5.07
C THR A 238 10.14 -9.49 -3.80
N SER A 239 9.50 -8.50 -3.17
CA SER A 239 9.96 -7.89 -1.93
C SER A 239 9.87 -8.82 -0.72
N THR A 240 10.64 -8.51 0.32
CA THR A 240 10.39 -9.03 1.68
C THR A 240 9.46 -8.08 2.43
N THR A 241 8.49 -8.61 3.16
CA THR A 241 7.49 -7.81 3.91
C THR A 241 7.49 -8.23 5.38
N TRP A 242 7.20 -7.28 6.27
CA TRP A 242 7.02 -7.46 7.70
C TRP A 242 5.68 -6.84 8.10
N PHE A 243 4.78 -7.61 8.71
CA PHE A 243 3.53 -7.11 9.26
C PHE A 243 3.74 -6.71 10.73
N CYS A 244 3.44 -5.46 11.06
CA CYS A 244 3.66 -4.88 12.38
C CYS A 244 2.40 -4.98 13.25
N ALA A 245 2.58 -5.32 14.52
CA ALA A 245 1.57 -5.08 15.54
C ALA A 245 1.31 -3.57 15.67
N TYR A 246 0.05 -3.16 15.83
CA TYR A 246 -0.30 -1.74 15.90
C TYR A 246 0.47 -0.99 17.00
N ASN A 247 0.70 -1.67 18.14
CA ASN A 247 1.45 -1.12 19.28
C ASN A 247 2.97 -1.00 19.09
N ALA A 248 3.50 -1.41 17.92
CA ALA A 248 4.88 -1.16 17.48
C ALA A 248 5.01 -0.02 16.46
N VAL A 249 3.90 0.48 15.90
CA VAL A 249 3.86 1.57 14.90
C VAL A 249 3.00 2.78 15.33
N PRO A 250 3.00 3.21 16.61
CA PRO A 250 2.08 4.25 17.08
C PRO A 250 2.27 5.58 16.34
N THR A 251 3.51 5.93 15.96
CA THR A 251 3.84 7.12 15.17
C THR A 251 3.13 7.14 13.81
N LEU A 252 3.19 6.04 13.04
CA LEU A 252 2.52 5.95 11.73
C LEU A 252 1.00 6.09 11.88
N LEU A 253 0.44 5.46 12.91
CA LEU A 253 -1.00 5.48 13.19
C LEU A 253 -1.48 6.87 13.67
N ALA A 254 -0.72 7.53 14.56
CA ALA A 254 -0.98 8.90 15.00
C ALA A 254 -0.93 9.88 13.82
N LYS A 255 0.12 9.79 12.98
CA LYS A 255 0.29 10.66 11.81
C LYS A 255 -0.77 10.41 10.74
N ALA A 256 -1.14 9.15 10.47
CA ALA A 256 -2.20 8.81 9.51
C ALA A 256 -3.59 9.29 9.97
N THR A 257 -3.96 9.08 11.25
CA THR A 257 -5.24 9.52 11.82
C THR A 257 -5.33 11.03 12.08
N HIS A 258 -4.19 11.74 12.11
CA HIS A 258 -4.16 13.21 12.10
C HIS A 258 -4.31 13.77 10.67
N LEU A 259 -3.65 13.14 9.68
CA LEU A 259 -3.66 13.54 8.26
C LEU A 259 -5.00 13.30 7.56
N LEU A 260 -5.68 12.18 7.83
CA LEU A 260 -6.88 11.78 7.10
C LEU A 260 -8.17 12.22 7.82
N ARG A 261 -9.16 12.69 7.05
CA ARG A 261 -10.39 13.21 7.63
C ARG A 261 -11.28 12.06 8.12
N ASN A 262 -11.73 12.16 9.38
CA ASN A 262 -12.67 11.23 10.03
C ASN A 262 -12.20 9.76 10.09
N VAL A 263 -10.90 9.49 10.04
CA VAL A 263 -10.33 8.13 10.15
C VAL A 263 -10.05 7.77 11.60
N THR A 264 -10.53 6.58 12.01
CA THR A 264 -10.24 5.97 13.31
C THR A 264 -9.22 4.84 13.16
N LEU A 265 -8.54 4.46 14.26
CA LEU A 265 -7.62 3.31 14.24
C LEU A 265 -8.30 2.02 13.74
N GLY A 266 -9.57 1.81 14.07
CA GLY A 266 -10.33 0.61 13.66
C GLY A 266 -10.42 0.42 12.14
N GLN A 267 -10.18 1.46 11.32
CA GLN A 267 -10.14 1.37 9.86
C GLN A 267 -8.74 1.05 9.31
N CYS A 268 -7.69 1.15 10.12
CA CYS A 268 -6.33 0.80 9.71
C CYS A 268 -6.21 -0.72 9.50
N GLU A 269 -5.59 -1.12 8.39
CA GLU A 269 -5.03 -2.46 8.19
C GLU A 269 -3.66 -2.58 8.90
N GLU A 270 -3.15 -3.79 9.09
CA GLU A 270 -1.87 -4.01 9.76
C GLU A 270 -0.72 -3.41 8.94
N ALA A 271 0.01 -2.46 9.53
CA ALA A 271 1.07 -1.74 8.84
C ALA A 271 2.17 -2.69 8.34
N GLN A 272 2.64 -2.46 7.11
CA GLN A 272 3.72 -3.22 6.50
C GLN A 272 5.00 -2.40 6.43
N ILE A 273 6.13 -2.97 6.84
CA ILE A 273 7.44 -2.57 6.33
C ILE A 273 7.79 -3.48 5.15
N VAL A 274 8.23 -2.89 4.05
CA VAL A 274 8.54 -3.62 2.81
C VAL A 274 9.93 -3.25 2.33
N ARG A 275 10.78 -4.25 2.11
CA ARG A 275 12.16 -4.10 1.62
C ARG A 275 12.32 -4.77 0.27
N TYR A 276 12.79 -4.00 -0.71
CA TYR A 276 13.20 -4.43 -2.04
C TYR A 276 14.74 -4.41 -2.09
N ARG A 277 15.36 -5.46 -2.65
CA ARG A 277 16.78 -5.48 -3.05
C ARG A 277 16.95 -4.94 -4.47
N THR A 278 18.20 -4.71 -4.87
CA THR A 278 18.61 -4.59 -6.28
C THR A 278 17.98 -5.69 -7.13
N GLY A 279 17.17 -5.32 -8.13
CA GLY A 279 16.47 -6.24 -9.03
C GLY A 279 15.10 -6.73 -8.54
N GLU A 280 14.68 -6.40 -7.31
CA GLU A 280 13.33 -6.69 -6.81
C GLU A 280 12.34 -5.59 -7.21
N GLU A 281 11.09 -5.96 -7.48
CA GLU A 281 10.00 -5.05 -7.85
C GLU A 281 8.66 -5.52 -7.24
N PHE A 282 7.60 -4.74 -7.49
CA PHE A 282 6.22 -5.21 -7.39
C PHE A 282 5.49 -4.74 -8.66
N SER A 283 5.25 -5.66 -9.60
CA SER A 283 4.65 -5.36 -10.91
C SER A 283 3.25 -4.75 -10.80
N TRP A 284 2.62 -4.37 -11.92
CA TRP A 284 1.29 -3.74 -11.94
C TRP A 284 0.28 -4.45 -11.01
N HIS A 285 -0.42 -3.66 -10.18
CA HIS A 285 -1.46 -4.13 -9.29
C HIS A 285 -2.44 -3.00 -8.95
N TYR A 286 -3.61 -3.43 -8.49
CA TYR A 286 -4.53 -2.60 -7.72
C TYR A 286 -4.34 -2.90 -6.24
N ASP A 287 -4.55 -1.88 -5.40
CA ASP A 287 -4.57 -2.02 -3.95
C ASP A 287 -5.96 -2.37 -3.40
N GLU A 288 -6.98 -2.46 -4.27
CA GLU A 288 -8.35 -2.79 -3.89
C GLU A 288 -8.47 -4.13 -3.15
N THR A 289 -9.31 -4.17 -2.12
CA THR A 289 -9.77 -5.41 -1.49
C THR A 289 -10.57 -6.20 -2.53
N PRO A 290 -10.24 -7.47 -2.81
CA PRO A 290 -11.03 -8.33 -3.68
C PRO A 290 -12.46 -8.51 -3.14
N PRO A 291 -13.53 -8.57 -3.97
CA PRO A 291 -14.92 -8.61 -3.50
C PRO A 291 -15.27 -9.72 -2.48
N ARG A 292 -14.52 -10.83 -2.47
CA ARG A 292 -14.66 -11.94 -1.51
C ARG A 292 -14.05 -11.65 -0.12
N GLU A 293 -13.16 -10.67 -0.03
CA GLU A 293 -12.43 -10.26 1.18
C GLU A 293 -13.03 -9.01 1.84
N CYS A 294 -13.85 -8.22 1.09
CA CYS A 294 -14.58 -7.04 1.58
C CYS A 294 -15.57 -7.29 2.75
N GLY A 295 -15.70 -8.53 3.23
CA GLY A 295 -16.39 -8.85 4.49
C GLY A 295 -15.65 -8.37 5.74
N ASN A 296 -14.35 -8.05 5.63
CA ASN A 296 -13.53 -7.47 6.69
C ASN A 296 -13.03 -6.08 6.25
N GLY A 297 -13.30 -5.02 7.02
CA GLY A 297 -13.00 -3.63 6.63
C GLY A 297 -13.83 -3.06 5.48
N GLY A 298 -14.13 -3.85 4.45
CA GLY A 298 -14.77 -3.37 3.23
C GLY A 298 -13.75 -3.12 2.14
N GLN A 299 -13.92 -2.02 1.41
CA GLN A 299 -12.95 -1.58 0.42
C GLN A 299 -11.85 -0.73 1.08
N ARG A 300 -10.61 -0.86 0.61
CA ARG A 300 -9.51 0.05 0.95
C ARG A 300 -9.72 1.37 0.22
N LEU A 301 -10.01 2.42 0.99
CA LEU A 301 -10.27 3.76 0.48
C LEU A 301 -9.00 4.58 0.27
N ALA A 302 -7.92 4.27 1.00
CA ALA A 302 -6.64 4.96 0.86
C ALA A 302 -5.43 4.03 1.06
N THR A 303 -4.36 4.30 0.32
CA THR A 303 -3.01 3.78 0.55
C THR A 303 -2.10 4.92 0.95
N LEU A 304 -1.51 4.82 2.14
CA LEU A 304 -0.44 5.69 2.62
C LEU A 304 0.88 4.92 2.60
N LEU A 305 1.84 5.38 1.80
CA LEU A 305 3.16 4.79 1.62
C LEU A 305 4.23 5.83 2.00
N VAL A 306 5.09 5.52 2.97
CA VAL A 306 6.21 6.37 3.38
C VAL A 306 7.51 5.75 2.89
N TYR A 307 8.34 6.52 2.18
CA TYR A 307 9.68 6.09 1.81
C TYR A 307 10.62 6.26 3.00
N LEU A 308 11.27 5.17 3.42
CA LEU A 308 12.14 5.17 4.60
C LEU A 308 13.60 5.51 4.24
N ASN A 309 13.99 5.38 2.97
CA ASN A 309 15.31 5.80 2.49
C ASN A 309 15.24 6.42 1.09
N ASP A 310 16.22 7.26 0.79
CA ASP A 310 16.45 7.81 -0.55
C ASP A 310 16.97 6.75 -1.51
N LEU A 311 16.59 6.86 -2.79
CA LEU A 311 17.30 6.25 -3.89
C LEU A 311 17.75 7.35 -4.85
N GLY A 312 19.02 7.30 -5.27
CA GLY A 312 19.59 8.30 -6.16
C GLY A 312 18.91 8.36 -7.53
N GLU A 313 19.15 9.44 -8.26
CA GLU A 313 18.65 9.59 -9.62
C GLU A 313 19.10 8.42 -10.51
N GLY A 314 18.20 7.90 -11.35
CA GLY A 314 18.46 6.73 -12.19
C GLY A 314 18.55 5.39 -11.45
N ARG A 315 18.37 5.33 -10.12
CA ARG A 315 18.41 4.07 -9.34
C ARG A 315 17.07 3.31 -9.28
N GLY A 316 16.11 3.70 -10.11
CA GLY A 316 14.80 3.06 -10.21
C GLY A 316 13.94 3.26 -8.96
N GLY A 317 13.23 2.22 -8.54
CA GLY A 317 12.50 2.17 -7.27
C GLY A 317 11.30 3.11 -7.13
N GLY A 318 10.88 3.85 -8.16
CA GLY A 318 9.71 4.72 -8.09
C GLY A 318 8.40 3.95 -7.87
N THR A 319 7.39 4.61 -7.31
CA THR A 319 5.99 4.16 -7.44
C THR A 319 5.40 4.84 -8.67
N VAL A 320 5.01 4.04 -9.66
CA VAL A 320 4.61 4.48 -11.01
C VAL A 320 3.13 4.16 -11.23
N PHE A 321 2.32 5.15 -11.61
CA PHE A 321 0.92 4.97 -11.97
C PHE A 321 0.78 4.83 -13.50
N ARG A 322 0.12 3.77 -13.99
CA ARG A 322 0.21 3.39 -15.41
C ARG A 322 -0.40 4.42 -16.36
N ASP A 323 -1.56 4.97 -15.98
CA ASP A 323 -2.40 5.77 -16.87
C ASP A 323 -2.54 7.23 -16.42
N LEU A 324 -1.85 7.63 -15.35
CA LEU A 324 -1.84 9.00 -14.83
C LEU A 324 -0.63 9.77 -15.37
N LEU A 325 -0.83 11.05 -15.69
CA LEU A 325 0.21 11.93 -16.22
C LEU A 325 0.81 12.81 -15.09
N PRO A 326 2.10 13.16 -15.15
CA PRO A 326 2.72 14.04 -14.16
C PRO A 326 2.25 15.51 -14.30
N PRO A 327 2.42 16.33 -13.24
CA PRO A 327 2.11 17.76 -13.29
C PRO A 327 2.72 18.47 -14.50
N GLY A 328 1.91 19.31 -15.15
CA GLY A 328 2.28 20.06 -16.34
C GLY A 328 1.96 19.38 -17.68
N MET A 329 1.75 18.07 -17.72
CA MET A 329 1.49 17.33 -18.97
C MET A 329 0.02 17.43 -19.45
N VAL A 330 -0.66 18.56 -19.20
CA VAL A 330 -2.10 18.74 -19.50
C VAL A 330 -2.38 18.66 -21.01
N ASP A 331 -1.52 19.24 -21.85
CA ASP A 331 -1.65 19.16 -23.32
C ASP A 331 -1.27 17.79 -23.89
N ALA A 332 -0.56 16.93 -23.13
CA ALA A 332 -0.20 15.59 -23.60
C ALA A 332 -1.44 14.70 -23.82
N ILE A 333 -2.55 14.95 -23.11
CA ILE A 333 -3.84 14.27 -23.34
C ILE A 333 -4.35 14.50 -24.78
N LYS A 334 -4.09 15.68 -25.36
CA LYS A 334 -4.45 16.01 -26.75
C LYS A 334 -3.50 15.33 -27.76
N MET A 335 -2.30 14.94 -27.32
CA MET A 335 -1.30 14.22 -28.12
C MET A 335 -1.42 12.69 -28.00
N GLU A 336 -1.94 12.15 -26.88
CA GLU A 336 -2.33 10.73 -26.75
C GLU A 336 -3.36 10.35 -27.83
N GLN A 337 -4.35 11.21 -28.05
CA GLN A 337 -5.35 11.07 -29.13
C GLN A 337 -4.73 11.02 -30.54
N GLN A 338 -3.46 11.39 -30.70
CA GLN A 338 -2.73 11.40 -31.96
C GLN A 338 -1.63 10.33 -32.03
N GLN A 339 -1.55 9.43 -31.04
CA GLN A 339 -0.64 8.26 -30.98
C GLN A 339 0.87 8.59 -31.09
N GLN A 340 1.29 9.82 -30.77
CA GLN A 340 2.60 10.35 -31.20
C GLN A 340 3.74 10.32 -30.17
N GLN A 341 3.52 9.90 -28.91
CA GLN A 341 4.56 9.92 -27.88
C GLN A 341 4.55 8.70 -26.94
N GLN A 342 5.71 8.38 -26.38
CA GLN A 342 5.83 7.51 -25.22
C GLN A 342 5.20 8.23 -24.01
N ARG A 343 4.26 7.57 -23.32
CA ARG A 343 3.56 8.14 -22.17
C ARG A 343 4.54 8.36 -21.01
N GLN A 344 4.77 9.62 -20.62
CA GLN A 344 5.42 9.92 -19.35
C GLN A 344 4.43 9.65 -18.22
N GLN A 345 4.70 8.61 -17.43
CA GLN A 345 3.84 8.16 -16.34
C GLN A 345 4.14 8.93 -15.04
N LEU A 346 3.09 9.31 -14.31
CA LEU A 346 3.21 9.89 -12.97
C LEU A 346 4.01 8.93 -12.09
N THR A 347 5.19 9.37 -11.69
CA THR A 347 6.16 8.58 -10.94
C THR A 347 6.62 9.34 -9.71
N VAL A 348 6.41 8.78 -8.53
CA VAL A 348 6.94 9.31 -7.27
C VAL A 348 8.24 8.57 -6.95
N ARG A 349 9.34 9.30 -6.81
CA ARG A 349 10.67 8.75 -6.54
C ARG A 349 10.92 8.60 -5.02
N PRO A 350 11.69 7.60 -4.56
CA PRO A 350 12.00 7.44 -3.14
C PRO A 350 12.86 8.57 -2.61
N ALA A 351 12.40 9.22 -1.54
CA ALA A 351 13.12 10.20 -0.76
C ALA A 351 12.76 10.01 0.72
N ALA A 352 13.75 9.96 1.62
CA ALA A 352 13.52 9.62 3.02
C ALA A 352 12.51 10.58 3.67
N GLY A 353 11.56 10.03 4.43
CA GLY A 353 10.54 10.80 5.13
C GLY A 353 9.38 11.30 4.26
N LYS A 354 9.47 11.22 2.93
CA LYS A 354 8.36 11.57 2.02
C LYS A 354 7.28 10.50 2.06
N ALA A 355 6.04 10.91 2.27
CA ALA A 355 4.87 10.06 2.07
C ALA A 355 4.20 10.30 0.72
N LEU A 356 3.54 9.25 0.22
CA LEU A 356 2.68 9.19 -0.95
C LEU A 356 1.31 8.69 -0.48
N LEU A 357 0.26 9.44 -0.82
CA LEU A 357 -1.13 9.14 -0.52
C LEU A 357 -1.92 9.10 -1.83
N PHE A 358 -2.62 7.99 -2.06
CA PHE A 358 -3.57 7.82 -3.17
C PHE A 358 -4.75 6.96 -2.72
N PHE A 359 -5.82 6.93 -3.51
CA PHE A 359 -7.12 6.43 -3.10
C PHE A 359 -7.59 5.31 -4.05
N PRO A 360 -7.39 4.02 -3.71
CA PRO A 360 -7.76 2.88 -4.58
C PRO A 360 -9.26 2.76 -4.84
N ALA A 361 -10.09 3.50 -4.10
CA ALA A 361 -11.54 3.50 -4.23
C ALA A 361 -12.15 4.86 -3.85
N TYR A 362 -13.33 5.13 -4.39
CA TYR A 362 -14.19 6.24 -3.97
C TYR A 362 -14.78 5.97 -2.57
N ASN A 363 -15.26 7.02 -1.89
CA ASN A 363 -15.83 6.96 -0.55
C ASN A 363 -17.11 6.10 -0.41
N ASN A 364 -17.68 5.63 -1.53
CA ASN A 364 -18.79 4.67 -1.57
C ASN A 364 -18.33 3.20 -1.73
N GLY A 365 -17.03 2.93 -1.66
CA GLY A 365 -16.44 1.59 -1.78
C GLY A 365 -16.30 1.07 -3.22
N ALA A 366 -16.63 1.85 -4.25
CA ALA A 366 -16.36 1.48 -5.64
C ALA A 366 -14.86 1.66 -5.96
N PRO A 367 -14.14 0.65 -6.49
CA PRO A 367 -12.73 0.78 -6.87
C PRO A 367 -12.51 1.78 -8.00
N ASP A 368 -11.33 2.42 -8.01
CA ASP A 368 -10.91 3.30 -9.10
C ASP A 368 -9.81 2.65 -9.96
N VAL A 369 -10.23 2.09 -11.10
CA VAL A 369 -9.36 1.44 -12.09
C VAL A 369 -8.23 2.34 -12.64
N ARG A 370 -8.31 3.67 -12.40
CA ARG A 370 -7.27 4.66 -12.77
C ARG A 370 -6.03 4.59 -11.88
N THR A 371 -6.10 3.93 -10.71
CA THR A 371 -4.97 3.82 -9.76
C THR A 371 -4.10 2.57 -9.95
N LEU A 372 -4.13 1.94 -11.14
CA LEU A 372 -3.21 0.84 -11.44
C LEU A 372 -1.77 1.34 -11.36
N HIS A 373 -0.97 0.72 -10.48
CA HIS A 373 0.38 1.18 -10.19
C HIS A 373 1.35 0.03 -9.98
N LYS A 374 2.65 0.34 -9.94
CA LYS A 374 3.72 -0.61 -9.64
C LYS A 374 4.83 0.03 -8.82
N GLY A 375 5.53 -0.79 -8.04
CA GLY A 375 6.86 -0.48 -7.57
C GLY A 375 7.86 -0.84 -8.67
N GLU A 376 8.43 0.15 -9.34
CA GLU A 376 9.50 -0.01 -10.33
C GLU A 376 10.71 -0.75 -9.74
N VAL A 377 11.41 -1.55 -10.57
CA VAL A 377 12.65 -2.24 -10.19
C VAL A 377 13.60 -1.30 -9.45
N ALA A 378 13.94 -1.64 -8.21
CA ALA A 378 14.96 -0.91 -7.45
C ALA A 378 16.36 -1.38 -7.88
N LEU A 379 17.30 -0.46 -8.10
CA LEU A 379 18.71 -0.80 -8.38
C LEU A 379 19.58 -0.79 -7.12
N ASP A 380 19.08 -0.22 -6.02
CA ASP A 380 19.62 -0.31 -4.66
C ASP A 380 18.56 -0.87 -3.71
N THR A 381 18.87 -0.96 -2.41
CA THR A 381 17.87 -1.29 -1.39
C THR A 381 16.85 -0.16 -1.25
N LYS A 382 15.57 -0.47 -1.46
CA LYS A 382 14.42 0.41 -1.16
C LYS A 382 13.65 -0.13 0.04
N MET A 383 13.35 0.72 1.01
CA MET A 383 12.46 0.43 2.12
C MET A 383 11.30 1.43 2.16
N ILE A 384 10.11 0.91 2.43
CA ILE A 384 8.88 1.68 2.63
C ILE A 384 8.16 1.18 3.89
N ALA A 385 7.48 2.08 4.59
CA ALA A 385 6.34 1.73 5.43
C ALA A 385 5.06 1.94 4.63
N GLN A 386 4.04 1.11 4.85
CA GLN A 386 2.79 1.14 4.11
C GLN A 386 1.61 0.84 5.04
N LEU A 387 0.54 1.62 4.90
CA LEU A 387 -0.70 1.51 5.66
C LEU A 387 -1.87 1.64 4.69
N TRP A 388 -2.83 0.71 4.78
CA TRP A 388 -4.11 0.79 4.08
C TRP A 388 -5.22 1.19 5.05
N ILE A 389 -6.18 1.98 4.56
CA ILE A 389 -7.33 2.45 5.34
C ILE A 389 -8.61 1.95 4.70
N HIS A 390 -9.45 1.28 5.50
CA HIS A 390 -10.69 0.65 5.10
C HIS A 390 -11.92 1.56 5.26
N GLU A 391 -12.97 1.20 4.51
CA GLU A 391 -14.30 1.82 4.56
C GLU A 391 -14.95 1.74 5.95
N ARG A 392 -14.72 0.64 6.67
CA ARG A 392 -15.32 0.29 7.97
C ARG A 392 -14.28 -0.35 8.89
N GLU A 393 -14.70 -0.78 10.09
CA GLU A 393 -13.85 -1.55 11.02
C GLU A 393 -13.23 -2.78 10.35
N TYR A 394 -11.90 -2.85 10.40
CA TYR A 394 -11.07 -3.93 9.90
C TYR A 394 -10.50 -4.72 11.08
N LYS A 395 -10.59 -6.05 11.01
CA LYS A 395 -10.08 -6.95 12.06
C LYS A 395 -8.80 -7.61 11.59
N ALA A 396 -7.71 -7.31 12.29
CA ALA A 396 -6.41 -7.86 12.02
C ALA A 396 -6.34 -9.38 12.23
N SER A 397 -5.39 -10.00 11.53
CA SER A 397 -5.04 -11.42 11.61
C SER A 397 -3.52 -11.66 11.74
N VAL A 398 -2.69 -10.67 11.39
CA VAL A 398 -1.21 -10.75 11.37
C VAL A 398 -0.54 -9.54 12.04
N PRO A 399 0.37 -9.72 13.02
CA PRO A 399 0.64 -10.93 13.78
C PRO A 399 -0.61 -11.51 14.48
N ARG A 400 -0.55 -12.77 14.91
CA ARG A 400 -1.70 -13.44 15.53
C ARG A 400 -2.07 -12.76 16.85
N GLY A 401 -3.27 -12.19 16.91
CA GLY A 401 -3.78 -11.47 18.09
C GLY A 401 -3.44 -9.98 18.11
N ASN A 402 -2.94 -9.43 17.01
CA ASN A 402 -2.81 -7.99 16.80
C ASN A 402 -4.18 -7.30 16.91
N CYS A 403 -4.31 -6.27 17.74
CA CYS A 403 -5.56 -5.56 17.99
C CYS A 403 -5.30 -4.04 18.01
N GLN A 404 -6.17 -3.24 17.40
CA GLN A 404 -6.00 -1.78 17.33
C GLN A 404 -6.06 -1.12 18.72
N GLU A 405 -6.83 -1.72 19.63
CA GLU A 405 -7.00 -1.30 21.02
C GLU A 405 -5.67 -1.33 21.80
N ASP A 406 -4.78 -2.30 21.51
CA ASP A 406 -3.46 -2.42 22.15
C ASP A 406 -2.52 -1.24 21.83
N ALA A 407 -2.88 -0.42 20.84
CA ALA A 407 -2.12 0.75 20.40
C ALA A 407 -2.70 2.08 20.89
N LEU A 408 -3.95 2.13 21.40
CA LEU A 408 -4.65 3.38 21.73
C LEU A 408 -3.84 4.31 22.64
N GLU A 409 -3.30 3.77 23.73
CA GLU A 409 -2.48 4.52 24.69
C GLU A 409 -1.24 5.12 24.02
N ARG A 410 -0.45 4.31 23.31
CA ARG A 410 0.77 4.77 22.61
C ARG A 410 0.48 5.72 21.46
N VAL A 411 -0.63 5.55 20.77
CA VAL A 411 -1.06 6.49 19.71
C VAL A 411 -1.38 7.85 20.33
N GLU A 412 -2.05 7.90 21.48
CA GLU A 412 -2.32 9.17 22.16
C GLU A 412 -1.05 9.80 22.76
N GLU A 413 -0.14 9.00 23.33
CA GLU A 413 1.21 9.46 23.74
C GLU A 413 1.96 10.10 22.56
N GLU A 414 1.94 9.47 21.37
CA GLU A 414 2.54 10.01 20.16
C GLU A 414 1.82 11.26 19.64
N ARG A 415 0.48 11.32 19.73
CA ARG A 415 -0.28 12.53 19.36
C ARG A 415 0.07 13.72 20.26
N VAL A 416 0.26 13.48 21.55
CA VAL A 416 0.74 14.51 22.50
C VAL A 416 2.19 14.90 22.18
N ARG A 417 3.09 13.93 21.91
CA ARG A 417 4.49 14.21 21.50
C ARG A 417 4.56 15.08 20.23
N LEU A 418 3.69 14.81 19.27
CA LEU A 418 3.68 15.47 17.95
C LEU A 418 2.89 16.80 17.93
N GLY A 419 2.19 17.15 19.02
CA GLY A 419 1.38 18.37 19.09
C GLY A 419 0.08 18.31 18.28
N PHE A 420 -0.56 17.14 18.22
CA PHE A 420 -1.79 16.87 17.47
C PHE A 420 -3.08 17.03 18.31
N VAL A 421 -3.00 17.80 19.41
CA VAL A 421 -4.01 17.94 20.48
C VAL A 421 -4.42 19.39 20.71
#